data_AF-A0A4P7SMA1-F1
#
_entry.id   AF-A0A4P7SMA1-F1
#
_cell.length_a   1.000
_cell.length_b   1.000
_cell.length_c   1.000
_cell.angle_alpha   90.00
_cell.angle_beta   90.00
_cell.angle_gamma   90.00
#
_symmetry.space_group_name_H-M   'P 1'
#
loop_
_entity.id
_entity.type
_entity.pdbx_description
1 polymer ?
#
loop_
_entity_poly.entity_id
_entity_poly.type
_entity_poly.pdbx_seq_one_letter_code
_entity_poly.pdbx_strand_id
1 'polypeptide(L)'
;MAEITAGAPERAQLVADFALHLRAQRALSEHTLRAYLGDLDHLFGHAVRYGATRLDQIDLAVLRGWLAAMAGADRSRATLARRSAAARTFFRWAVHTSRLATDPTLRLASARAGAPLPTVLAVEPVTRLLDAARERARDDDPVHVRDWAAVELLYGTGARVGELCGADVPDVDLATRTLRVVGKGGKDRVVPFGVPAARAVAAWLDVARPRLVRDGTPPALLLGRRGGRVDQRQLRTVVHDLAAAVGVEDIAPHALRHTAATHLLEGGSDLRSVQEILGHSSLATTQRYTHVSAERLRSAYRLAHPRA
;
A
#
# COMPACT_ATOMS: atom_id res chain seq x y z
N MET A 1 26.37 19.80 19.32
CA MET A 1 25.02 19.43 18.83
C MET A 1 25.07 19.44 17.32
N ALA A 2 24.49 18.44 16.66
CA ALA A 2 24.65 18.23 15.21
C ALA A 2 24.11 19.41 14.39
N GLU A 3 24.90 19.86 13.42
CA GLU A 3 24.52 20.83 12.39
C GLU A 3 23.52 20.20 11.40
N ILE A 4 22.48 20.96 11.03
CA ILE A 4 21.37 20.51 10.16
C ILE A 4 21.34 21.24 8.82
N THR A 5 22.35 22.06 8.52
CA THR A 5 22.47 22.77 7.23
C THR A 5 22.65 21.79 6.08
N ALA A 6 22.27 22.21 4.87
CA ALA A 6 22.40 21.37 3.69
C ALA A 6 23.89 21.13 3.39
N GLY A 7 24.28 19.87 3.18
CA GLY A 7 25.68 19.49 2.93
C GLY A 7 26.52 19.27 4.19
N ALA A 8 26.01 19.56 5.39
CA ALA A 8 26.73 19.26 6.63
C ALA A 8 26.92 17.74 6.79
N PRO A 9 28.15 17.26 7.06
CA PRO A 9 28.41 15.83 7.28
C PRO A 9 27.63 15.28 8.49
N GLU A 10 27.41 16.13 9.49
CA GLU A 10 26.66 15.80 10.71
C GLU A 10 25.18 15.53 10.42
N ARG A 11 24.56 16.30 9.52
CA ARG A 11 23.20 16.04 9.01
C ARG A 11 23.14 14.71 8.27
N ALA A 12 24.11 14.43 7.40
CA ALA A 12 24.15 13.19 6.63
C ALA A 12 24.24 11.97 7.56
N GLN A 13 25.12 12.04 8.56
CA GLN A 13 25.26 11.00 9.57
C GLN A 13 23.97 10.82 10.40
N LEU A 14 23.37 11.92 10.83
CA LEU A 14 22.12 11.91 11.62
C LEU A 14 20.97 11.24 10.87
N VAL A 15 20.83 11.53 9.58
CA VAL A 15 19.82 10.92 8.70
C VAL A 15 20.11 9.44 8.46
N ALA A 16 21.38 9.07 8.26
CA ALA A 16 21.79 7.68 8.07
C ALA A 16 21.53 6.82 9.32
N ASP A 17 21.89 7.32 10.51
CA ASP A 17 21.64 6.63 11.78
C ASP A 17 20.14 6.45 12.04
N PHE A 18 19.34 7.47 11.73
CA PHE A 18 17.89 7.38 11.85
C PHE A 18 17.30 6.36 10.87
N ALA A 19 17.78 6.34 9.63
CA ALA A 19 17.36 5.34 8.64
C ALA A 19 17.66 3.91 9.10
N LEU A 20 18.83 3.69 9.72
CA LEU A 20 19.21 2.41 10.30
C LEU A 20 18.28 2.02 11.46
N HIS A 21 17.96 2.96 12.36
CA HIS A 21 16.97 2.73 13.42
C HIS A 21 15.58 2.36 12.88
N LEU A 22 15.09 3.06 11.85
CA LEU A 22 13.79 2.77 11.23
C LEU A 22 13.75 1.37 10.58
N ARG A 23 14.86 0.92 9.99
CA ARG A 23 14.98 -0.44 9.42
C ARG A 23 15.05 -1.49 10.52
N ALA A 24 15.95 -1.32 11.49
CA ALA A 24 16.25 -2.34 12.48
C ALA A 24 15.17 -2.50 13.56
N GLN A 25 14.60 -1.42 14.07
CA GLN A 25 13.73 -1.47 15.26
C GLN A 25 12.23 -1.30 14.95
N ARG A 26 11.87 -0.78 13.76
CA ARG A 26 10.46 -0.53 13.39
C ARG A 26 9.96 -1.36 12.22
N ALA A 27 10.85 -2.09 11.54
CA ALA A 27 10.54 -2.88 10.33
C ALA A 27 9.63 -2.11 9.36
N LEU A 28 9.90 -0.82 9.15
CA LEU A 28 9.10 0.01 8.26
C LEU A 28 9.31 -0.40 6.79
N SER A 29 8.29 -0.19 5.96
CA SER A 29 8.46 -0.43 4.52
C SER A 29 9.45 0.57 3.92
N GLU A 30 10.19 0.19 2.87
CA GLU A 30 11.08 1.10 2.14
C GLU A 30 10.35 2.34 1.62
N HIS A 31 9.04 2.25 1.37
CA HIS A 31 8.22 3.41 1.00
C HIS A 31 8.02 4.37 2.18
N THR A 32 7.66 3.85 3.36
CA THR A 32 7.50 4.66 4.58
C THR A 32 8.82 5.28 5.01
N LEU A 33 9.92 4.54 4.87
CA LEU A 33 11.27 5.03 5.15
C LEU A 33 11.62 6.21 4.25
N ARG A 34 11.49 6.07 2.92
CA ARG A 34 11.73 7.18 1.99
C ARG A 34 10.85 8.40 2.28
N ALA A 35 9.57 8.16 2.61
CA ALA A 35 8.64 9.24 2.97
C ALA A 35 9.07 9.98 4.24
N TYR A 36 9.51 9.28 5.28
CA TYR A 36 9.98 9.88 6.53
C TYR A 36 11.29 10.65 6.34
N LEU A 37 12.25 10.09 5.60
CA LEU A 37 13.51 10.79 5.32
C LEU A 37 13.29 12.06 4.50
N GLY A 38 12.41 12.01 3.48
CA GLY A 38 12.04 13.20 2.71
C GLY A 38 11.28 14.25 3.53
N ASP A 39 10.45 13.82 4.50
CA ASP A 39 9.78 14.75 5.41
C ASP A 39 10.79 15.44 6.36
N LEU A 40 11.82 14.73 6.83
CA LEU A 40 12.89 15.31 7.65
C LEU A 40 13.75 16.29 6.88
N ASP A 41 14.09 15.95 5.63
CA ASP A 41 14.85 16.85 4.76
C ASP A 41 14.13 18.19 4.58
N HIS A 42 12.80 18.12 4.37
CA HIS A 42 11.95 19.30 4.29
C HIS A 42 11.83 20.06 5.62
N LEU A 43 11.79 19.36 6.75
CA LEU A 43 11.80 20.00 8.07
C LEU A 43 13.11 20.77 8.30
N PHE A 44 14.27 20.16 8.04
CA PHE A 44 15.56 20.82 8.20
C PHE A 44 15.71 22.01 7.26
N GLY A 45 15.23 21.91 6.02
CA GLY A 45 15.20 23.05 5.10
C GLY A 45 14.34 24.21 5.63
N HIS A 46 13.21 23.92 6.27
CA HIS A 46 12.40 24.94 6.93
C HIS A 46 13.10 25.54 8.16
N ALA A 47 13.69 24.70 9.02
CA ALA A 47 14.39 25.13 10.23
C ALA A 47 15.55 26.10 9.90
N VAL A 48 16.35 25.78 8.88
CA VAL A 48 17.46 26.63 8.42
C VAL A 48 16.95 27.99 7.90
N ARG A 49 15.85 28.01 7.14
CA ARG A 49 15.21 29.27 6.71
C ARG A 49 14.69 30.11 7.89
N TYR A 50 14.39 29.46 9.00
CA TYR A 50 13.92 30.11 10.23
C TYR A 50 15.06 30.41 11.23
N GLY A 51 16.32 30.25 10.81
CA GLY A 51 17.51 30.58 11.60
C GLY A 51 18.05 29.46 12.50
N ALA A 52 17.46 28.27 12.47
CA ALA A 52 17.98 27.10 13.19
C ALA A 52 18.99 26.33 12.32
N THR A 53 20.27 26.42 12.67
CA THR A 53 21.37 25.70 12.00
C THR A 53 21.78 24.43 12.73
N ARG A 54 21.31 24.22 13.96
CA ARG A 54 21.57 23.02 14.77
C ARG A 54 20.29 22.33 15.20
N LEU A 55 20.42 21.03 15.48
CA LEU A 55 19.30 20.18 15.89
C LEU A 55 18.57 20.67 17.15
N ASP A 56 19.31 21.21 18.13
CA ASP A 56 18.77 21.70 19.40
C ASP A 56 18.12 23.08 19.33
N GLN A 57 18.26 23.76 18.20
CA GLN A 57 17.57 25.01 17.92
C GLN A 57 16.17 24.78 17.31
N ILE A 58 15.81 23.53 16.99
CA ILE A 58 14.47 23.21 16.53
C ILE A 58 13.55 23.12 17.74
N ASP A 59 12.81 24.19 18.00
CA ASP A 59 11.80 24.26 19.05
C ASP A 59 10.37 24.04 18.54
N LEU A 60 9.40 24.18 19.44
CA LEU A 60 7.99 24.06 19.10
C LEU A 60 7.52 25.14 18.10
N ALA A 61 8.11 26.33 18.11
CA ALA A 61 7.75 27.41 17.20
C ALA A 61 8.18 27.08 15.77
N VAL A 62 9.39 26.56 15.57
CA VAL A 62 9.88 26.07 14.26
C VAL A 62 8.98 24.94 13.75
N LEU A 63 8.62 23.99 14.60
CA LEU A 63 7.73 22.87 14.22
C LEU A 63 6.33 23.34 13.81
N ARG A 64 5.76 24.31 14.55
CA ARG A 64 4.45 24.89 14.21
C ARG A 64 4.51 25.72 12.94
N GLY A 65 5.55 26.53 12.76
CA GLY A 65 5.80 27.30 11.54
C GLY A 65 5.91 26.39 10.32
N TRP A 66 6.62 25.26 10.46
CA TRP A 66 6.75 24.27 9.40
C TRP A 66 5.40 23.67 8.99
N LEU A 67 4.58 23.25 9.97
CA LEU A 67 3.25 22.71 9.71
C LEU A 67 2.29 23.77 9.13
N ALA A 68 2.33 25.00 9.64
CA ALA A 68 1.48 26.10 9.20
C ALA A 68 1.79 26.54 7.77
N ALA A 69 3.08 26.63 7.40
CA ALA A 69 3.52 26.96 6.05
C ALA A 69 2.99 25.96 4.99
N MET A 70 2.65 24.74 5.41
CA MET A 70 2.03 23.73 4.54
C MET A 70 0.50 23.77 4.55
N ALA A 71 -0.12 24.14 5.67
CA ALA A 71 -1.56 24.29 5.77
C ALA A 71 -2.06 25.42 4.85
N GLY A 72 -1.26 26.48 4.65
CA GLY A 72 -1.53 27.55 3.68
C GLY A 72 -1.27 27.17 2.21
N ALA A 73 -0.64 26.02 1.94
CA ALA A 73 -0.27 25.56 0.60
C ALA A 73 -1.18 24.42 0.06
N ASP A 74 -2.40 24.32 0.60
CA ASP A 74 -3.45 23.36 0.21
C ASP A 74 -3.03 21.87 0.24
N ARG A 75 -2.12 21.52 1.17
CA ARG A 75 -1.68 20.13 1.34
C ARG A 75 -2.70 19.31 2.13
N SER A 76 -2.93 18.07 1.69
CA SER A 76 -3.91 17.18 2.33
C SER A 76 -3.63 16.99 3.83
N ARG A 77 -4.69 16.94 4.65
CA ARG A 77 -4.61 16.65 6.09
C ARG A 77 -3.81 15.37 6.41
N ALA A 78 -3.85 14.39 5.51
CA ALA A 78 -3.05 13.16 5.60
C ALA A 78 -1.53 13.43 5.49
N THR A 79 -1.12 14.38 4.65
CA THR A 79 0.29 14.81 4.53
C THR A 79 0.77 15.48 5.80
N LEU A 80 -0.04 16.37 6.38
CA LEU A 80 0.27 17.03 7.66
C LEU A 80 0.38 16.03 8.82
N ALA A 81 -0.53 15.04 8.87
CA ALA A 81 -0.49 13.98 9.87
C ALA A 81 0.77 13.10 9.74
N ARG A 82 1.12 12.67 8.51
CA ARG A 82 2.34 11.89 8.25
C ARG A 82 3.61 12.65 8.62
N ARG A 83 3.71 13.93 8.23
CA ARG A 83 4.85 14.79 8.56
C ARG A 83 5.00 15.00 10.07
N SER A 84 3.89 15.21 10.77
CA SER A 84 3.87 15.26 12.24
C SER A 84 4.35 13.95 12.87
N ALA A 85 3.94 12.80 12.31
CA ALA A 85 4.39 11.49 12.79
C ALA A 85 5.88 11.24 12.52
N ALA A 86 6.40 11.65 11.36
CA ALA A 86 7.82 11.59 11.03
C ALA A 86 8.66 12.40 12.02
N ALA A 87 8.28 13.66 12.27
CA ALA A 87 8.95 14.53 13.24
C ALA A 87 8.96 13.93 14.66
N ARG A 88 7.80 13.47 15.17
CA ARG A 88 7.74 12.82 16.49
C ARG A 88 8.60 11.57 16.60
N THR A 89 8.63 10.76 15.55
CA THR A 89 9.43 9.53 15.53
C THR A 89 10.91 9.88 15.60
N PHE A 90 11.32 10.88 14.82
CA PHE A 90 12.70 11.36 14.78
C PHE A 90 13.15 12.00 16.09
N PHE A 91 12.42 12.97 16.64
CA PHE A 91 12.84 13.66 17.86
C PHE A 91 12.85 12.73 19.08
N ARG A 92 11.91 11.78 19.16
CA ARG A 92 11.94 10.74 20.19
C ARG A 92 13.17 9.85 20.07
N TRP A 93 13.55 9.47 18.84
CA TRP A 93 14.78 8.72 18.60
C TRP A 93 16.03 9.54 18.96
N ALA A 94 16.05 10.84 18.61
CA ALA A 94 17.16 11.72 18.94
C ALA A 94 17.33 11.85 20.47
N VAL A 95 16.24 11.96 21.24
CA VAL A 95 16.32 11.93 22.71
C VAL A 95 16.77 10.56 23.23
N HIS A 96 16.19 9.47 22.71
CA HIS A 96 16.53 8.11 23.16
C HIS A 96 17.99 7.74 22.90
N THR A 97 18.61 8.35 21.90
CA THR A 97 20.02 8.15 21.56
C THR A 97 20.92 9.29 22.05
N SER A 98 20.45 10.09 23.01
CA SER A 98 21.18 11.18 23.67
C SER A 98 21.71 12.27 22.71
N ARG A 99 21.14 12.38 21.52
CA ARG A 99 21.41 13.45 20.54
C ARG A 99 20.62 14.72 20.83
N LEU A 100 19.62 14.65 21.73
CA LEU A 100 18.87 15.78 22.26
C LEU A 100 18.50 15.51 23.71
N ALA A 101 18.46 16.57 24.53
CA ALA A 101 18.06 16.46 25.93
C ALA A 101 16.52 16.43 26.11
N THR A 102 15.78 17.06 25.20
CA THR A 102 14.32 17.20 25.31
C THR A 102 13.67 17.07 23.95
N ASP A 103 12.48 16.45 23.91
CA ASP A 103 11.71 16.27 22.69
C ASP A 103 10.82 17.52 22.44
N PRO A 104 11.11 18.33 21.40
CA PRO A 104 10.32 19.53 21.08
C PRO A 104 8.91 19.20 20.55
N THR A 105 8.65 17.94 20.20
CA THR A 105 7.37 17.50 19.64
C THR A 105 6.33 17.13 20.70
N LEU A 106 6.69 17.12 21.99
CA LEU A 106 5.79 16.74 23.09
C LEU A 106 4.49 17.56 23.09
N ARG A 107 4.60 18.87 22.81
CA ARG A 107 3.47 19.83 22.75
C ARG A 107 3.01 20.15 21.33
N LEU A 108 3.54 19.47 20.32
CA LEU A 108 3.05 19.60 18.96
C LEU A 108 1.64 19.02 18.94
N ALA A 109 0.62 19.79 18.54
CA ALA A 109 -0.71 19.24 18.35
C ALA A 109 -0.65 18.31 17.13
N SER A 110 -1.10 17.06 17.27
CA SER A 110 -1.39 16.27 16.08
C SER A 110 -2.64 16.89 15.47
N ALA A 111 -2.57 17.37 14.24
CA ALA A 111 -3.75 17.33 13.39
C ALA A 111 -4.12 15.84 13.29
N ARG A 112 -4.96 15.35 14.20
CA ARG A 112 -5.64 14.09 13.97
C ARG A 112 -6.51 14.39 12.77
N ALA A 113 -6.00 14.07 11.57
CA ALA A 113 -6.91 13.82 10.47
C ALA A 113 -7.88 12.78 11.04
N GLY A 114 -9.14 13.17 11.27
CA GLY A 114 -10.19 12.19 11.46
C GLY A 114 -9.98 11.20 10.33
N ALA A 115 -9.73 9.94 10.67
CA ALA A 115 -9.58 8.94 9.63
C ALA A 115 -10.89 9.01 8.85
N PRO A 116 -10.88 9.41 7.56
CA PRO A 116 -12.08 9.28 6.77
C PRO A 116 -12.50 7.83 6.90
N LEU A 117 -13.78 7.59 7.16
CA LEU A 117 -14.29 6.22 7.15
C LEU A 117 -13.86 5.62 5.80
N PRO A 118 -13.24 4.43 5.81
CA PRO A 118 -12.73 3.89 4.57
C PRO A 118 -13.90 3.73 3.59
N THR A 119 -13.73 4.19 2.36
CA THR A 119 -14.75 4.05 1.31
C THR A 119 -14.95 2.56 1.02
N VAL A 120 -16.14 2.04 1.36
CA VAL A 120 -16.64 0.74 0.92
C VAL A 120 -17.58 1.00 -0.25
N LEU A 121 -17.29 0.42 -1.41
CA LEU A 121 -18.25 0.45 -2.50
C LEU A 121 -19.32 -0.61 -2.28
N ALA A 122 -20.56 -0.30 -2.60
CA ALA A 122 -21.58 -1.34 -2.73
C ALA A 122 -21.22 -2.31 -3.87
N VAL A 123 -21.82 -3.51 -3.85
CA VAL A 123 -21.58 -4.57 -4.85
C VAL A 123 -21.81 -4.09 -6.29
N GLU A 124 -22.85 -3.29 -6.51
CA GLU A 124 -23.24 -2.81 -7.83
C GLU A 124 -22.18 -1.89 -8.49
N PRO A 125 -21.70 -0.81 -7.85
CA PRO A 125 -20.57 -0.02 -8.34
C PRO A 125 -19.31 -0.83 -8.71
N VAL A 126 -18.93 -1.80 -7.88
CA VAL A 126 -17.77 -2.66 -8.16
C VAL A 126 -18.02 -3.55 -9.37
N THR A 127 -19.23 -4.09 -9.49
CA THR A 127 -19.63 -4.93 -10.62
C THR A 127 -19.55 -4.16 -11.92
N ARG A 128 -20.08 -2.94 -11.97
CA ARG A 128 -19.96 -2.06 -13.15
C ARG A 128 -18.50 -1.78 -13.52
N LEU A 129 -17.64 -1.51 -12.54
CA LEU A 129 -16.21 -1.28 -12.77
C LEU A 129 -15.52 -2.51 -13.39
N LEU A 130 -15.77 -3.70 -12.84
CA LEU A 130 -15.18 -4.96 -13.34
C LEU A 130 -15.71 -5.31 -14.73
N ASP A 131 -17.01 -5.08 -14.98
CA ASP A 131 -17.63 -5.35 -16.27
C ASP A 131 -17.15 -4.38 -17.35
N ALA A 132 -16.90 -3.11 -17.00
CA ALA A 132 -16.25 -2.16 -17.90
C ALA A 132 -14.81 -2.57 -18.25
N ALA A 133 -14.05 -3.13 -17.30
CA ALA A 133 -12.73 -3.68 -17.58
C ALA A 133 -12.80 -4.87 -18.55
N ARG A 134 -13.79 -5.76 -18.35
CA ARG A 134 -14.05 -6.89 -19.23
C ARG A 134 -14.45 -6.45 -20.64
N GLU A 135 -15.29 -5.43 -20.77
CA GLU A 135 -15.70 -4.90 -22.08
C GLU A 135 -14.50 -4.28 -22.80
N ARG A 136 -13.73 -3.45 -22.09
CA ARG A 136 -12.52 -2.83 -22.63
C ARG A 136 -11.49 -3.86 -23.11
N ALA A 137 -11.41 -5.02 -22.46
CA ALA A 137 -10.50 -6.11 -22.85
C ALA A 137 -10.82 -6.76 -24.21
N ARG A 138 -11.90 -6.36 -24.90
CA ARG A 138 -12.29 -6.90 -26.22
C ARG A 138 -11.68 -6.18 -27.42
N ASP A 139 -10.96 -5.09 -27.21
CA ASP A 139 -10.40 -4.24 -28.29
C ASP A 139 -9.06 -4.72 -28.87
N ASP A 140 -8.73 -6.00 -28.67
CA ASP A 140 -7.48 -6.66 -29.07
C ASP A 140 -6.19 -6.10 -28.42
N ASP A 141 -6.27 -5.14 -27.50
CA ASP A 141 -5.08 -4.68 -26.77
C ASP A 141 -4.73 -5.66 -25.63
N PRO A 142 -3.56 -6.33 -25.65
CA PRO A 142 -3.17 -7.24 -24.56
C PRO A 142 -3.07 -6.54 -23.20
N VAL A 143 -2.83 -5.23 -23.18
CA VAL A 143 -2.80 -4.43 -21.95
C VAL A 143 -4.19 -4.32 -21.31
N HIS A 144 -5.26 -4.26 -22.09
CA HIS A 144 -6.61 -4.21 -21.53
C HIS A 144 -7.05 -5.56 -20.95
N VAL A 145 -6.62 -6.67 -21.56
CA VAL A 145 -6.82 -8.02 -20.97
C VAL A 145 -6.05 -8.17 -19.66
N ARG A 146 -4.80 -7.67 -19.60
CA ARG A 146 -4.03 -7.59 -18.35
C ARG A 146 -4.77 -6.80 -17.28
N ASP A 147 -5.31 -5.64 -17.66
CA ASP A 147 -5.98 -4.73 -16.73
C ASP A 147 -7.24 -5.36 -16.15
N TRP A 148 -8.03 -6.04 -16.98
CA TRP A 148 -9.15 -6.85 -16.54
C TRP A 148 -8.72 -7.94 -15.54
N ALA A 149 -7.70 -8.74 -15.85
CA ALA A 149 -7.17 -9.74 -14.93
C ALA A 149 -6.68 -9.12 -13.61
N ALA A 150 -6.03 -7.96 -13.67
CA ALA A 150 -5.51 -7.27 -12.50
C ALA A 150 -6.64 -6.79 -11.57
N VAL A 151 -7.69 -6.16 -12.11
CA VAL A 151 -8.80 -5.66 -11.27
C VAL A 151 -9.65 -6.79 -10.69
N GLU A 152 -9.88 -7.86 -11.46
CA GLU A 152 -10.58 -9.05 -10.95
C GLU A 152 -9.77 -9.73 -9.83
N LEU A 153 -8.44 -9.81 -9.94
CA LEU A 153 -7.59 -10.33 -8.87
C LEU A 153 -7.56 -9.41 -7.65
N LEU A 154 -7.44 -8.09 -7.84
CA LEU A 154 -7.42 -7.13 -6.73
C LEU A 154 -8.70 -7.22 -5.89
N TYR A 155 -9.85 -7.23 -6.55
CA TYR A 155 -11.13 -7.37 -5.87
C TYR A 155 -11.33 -8.79 -5.34
N GLY A 156 -11.15 -9.80 -6.20
CA GLY A 156 -11.43 -11.20 -5.89
C GLY A 156 -10.55 -11.80 -4.80
N THR A 157 -9.32 -11.31 -4.61
CA THR A 157 -8.40 -11.82 -3.56
C THR A 157 -8.26 -10.87 -2.38
N GLY A 158 -8.61 -9.59 -2.54
CA GLY A 158 -8.24 -8.53 -1.60
C GLY A 158 -6.73 -8.32 -1.46
N ALA A 159 -5.88 -8.81 -2.37
CA ALA A 159 -4.43 -8.59 -2.30
C ALA A 159 -4.06 -7.10 -2.38
N ARG A 160 -2.94 -6.72 -1.78
CA ARG A 160 -2.40 -5.36 -1.96
C ARG A 160 -1.89 -5.22 -3.39
N VAL A 161 -2.00 -4.03 -3.97
CA VAL A 161 -1.46 -3.76 -5.33
C VAL A 161 0.03 -4.13 -5.45
N GLY A 162 0.83 -3.87 -4.42
CA GLY A 162 2.25 -4.26 -4.42
C GLY A 162 2.47 -5.77 -4.37
N GLU A 163 1.60 -6.52 -3.70
CA GLU A 163 1.65 -7.98 -3.66
C GLU A 163 1.30 -8.55 -5.04
N LEU A 164 0.25 -8.04 -5.69
CA LEU A 164 -0.14 -8.46 -7.03
C LEU A 164 0.91 -8.10 -8.10
N CYS A 165 1.48 -6.89 -8.07
CA CYS A 165 2.59 -6.52 -8.95
C CYS A 165 3.80 -7.44 -8.76
N GLY A 166 4.02 -7.93 -7.53
CA GLY A 166 5.13 -8.81 -7.16
C GLY A 166 4.95 -10.28 -7.53
N ALA A 167 3.73 -10.71 -7.87
CA ALA A 167 3.43 -12.11 -8.19
C ALA A 167 4.05 -12.55 -9.52
N ASP A 168 4.41 -13.82 -9.59
CA ASP A 168 4.91 -14.55 -10.75
C ASP A 168 3.87 -15.53 -11.29
N VAL A 169 4.04 -15.98 -12.53
CA VAL A 169 3.14 -16.97 -13.15
C VAL A 169 2.97 -18.23 -12.29
N PRO A 170 4.02 -18.81 -11.68
CA PRO A 170 3.89 -19.98 -10.80
C PRO A 170 3.20 -19.73 -9.46
N ASP A 171 2.88 -18.47 -9.12
CA ASP A 171 2.12 -18.15 -7.93
C ASP A 171 0.61 -18.37 -8.13
N VAL A 172 0.13 -18.51 -9.37
CA VAL A 172 -1.28 -18.73 -9.69
C VAL A 172 -1.54 -20.20 -9.95
N ASP A 173 -2.52 -20.75 -9.25
CA ASP A 173 -3.11 -22.06 -9.53
C ASP A 173 -4.57 -21.86 -9.97
N LEU A 174 -4.83 -22.01 -11.27
CA LEU A 174 -6.17 -21.89 -11.85
C LEU A 174 -7.07 -23.09 -11.52
N ALA A 175 -6.51 -24.26 -11.24
CA ALA A 175 -7.29 -25.45 -10.90
C ALA A 175 -7.89 -25.31 -9.50
N THR A 176 -7.10 -24.81 -8.54
CA THR A 176 -7.57 -24.54 -7.18
C THR A 176 -8.13 -23.13 -6.99
N ARG A 177 -7.96 -22.25 -8.00
CA ARG A 177 -8.30 -20.82 -7.98
C ARG A 177 -7.67 -20.10 -6.79
N THR A 178 -6.36 -20.26 -6.68
CA THR A 178 -5.58 -19.65 -5.61
C THR A 178 -4.38 -18.87 -6.15
N LEU A 179 -4.03 -17.80 -5.44
CA LEU A 179 -2.86 -16.97 -5.72
C LEU A 179 -1.97 -16.97 -4.46
N ARG A 180 -0.69 -17.31 -4.63
CA ARG A 180 0.33 -17.08 -3.60
C ARG A 180 0.79 -15.62 -3.65
N VAL A 181 0.81 -14.96 -2.50
CA VAL A 181 1.29 -13.57 -2.39
C VAL A 181 2.30 -13.43 -1.26
N VAL A 182 3.36 -12.68 -1.52
CA VAL A 182 4.43 -12.39 -0.55
C VAL A 182 4.11 -11.09 0.19
N GLY A 183 3.79 -11.20 1.48
CA GLY A 183 3.47 -10.06 2.34
C GLY A 183 4.71 -9.34 2.91
N LYS A 184 4.45 -8.27 3.66
CA LYS A 184 5.50 -7.51 4.37
C LYS A 184 6.26 -8.43 5.35
N GLY A 185 7.59 -8.46 5.25
CA GLY A 185 8.45 -9.32 6.06
C GLY A 185 8.70 -10.71 5.48
N GLY A 186 8.43 -10.93 4.18
CA GLY A 186 8.73 -12.18 3.49
C GLY A 186 7.80 -13.33 3.88
N LYS A 187 6.60 -13.02 4.40
CA LYS A 187 5.61 -14.02 4.79
C LYS A 187 4.67 -14.28 3.64
N ASP A 188 4.70 -15.49 3.11
CA ASP A 188 3.82 -15.92 2.03
C ASP A 188 2.45 -16.30 2.58
N ARG A 189 1.40 -16.02 1.82
CA ARG A 189 0.05 -16.57 2.06
C ARG A 189 -0.61 -16.94 0.74
N VAL A 190 -1.54 -17.88 0.81
CA VAL A 190 -2.37 -18.28 -0.32
C VAL A 190 -3.74 -17.66 -0.16
N VAL A 191 -4.21 -16.94 -1.18
CA VAL A 191 -5.52 -16.29 -1.20
C VAL A 191 -6.40 -16.90 -2.30
N PRO A 192 -7.66 -17.25 -2.01
CA PRO A 192 -8.57 -17.74 -3.03
C PRO A 192 -9.06 -16.59 -3.93
N PHE A 193 -9.48 -16.94 -5.14
CA PHE A 193 -10.23 -16.05 -6.02
C PHE A 193 -11.36 -16.79 -6.75
N GLY A 194 -12.28 -16.00 -7.29
CA GLY A 194 -13.50 -16.47 -7.93
C GLY A 194 -13.37 -16.89 -9.40
N VAL A 195 -14.46 -17.45 -9.94
CA VAL A 195 -14.54 -17.83 -11.37
C VAL A 195 -14.27 -16.64 -12.31
N PRO A 196 -14.78 -15.42 -12.07
CA PRO A 196 -14.52 -14.27 -12.95
C PRO A 196 -13.02 -13.94 -13.06
N ALA A 197 -12.30 -13.94 -11.94
CA ALA A 197 -10.86 -13.77 -11.92
C ALA A 197 -10.13 -14.91 -12.65
N ALA A 198 -10.55 -16.16 -12.45
CA ALA A 198 -9.96 -17.31 -13.16
C ALA A 198 -10.08 -17.16 -14.68
N ARG A 199 -11.24 -16.72 -15.19
CA ARG A 199 -11.46 -16.47 -16.63
C ARG A 199 -10.57 -15.35 -17.16
N ALA A 200 -10.47 -14.25 -16.42
CA ALA A 200 -9.64 -13.11 -16.80
C ALA A 200 -8.15 -13.49 -16.83
N VAL A 201 -7.70 -14.24 -15.83
CA VAL A 201 -6.30 -14.70 -15.74
C VAL A 201 -5.99 -15.73 -16.82
N ALA A 202 -6.89 -16.66 -17.16
CA ALA A 202 -6.71 -17.58 -18.28
C ALA A 202 -6.59 -16.81 -19.61
N ALA A 203 -7.52 -15.89 -19.89
CA ALA A 203 -7.45 -15.04 -21.08
C ALA A 203 -6.14 -14.24 -21.16
N TRP A 204 -5.67 -13.74 -20.02
CA TRP A 204 -4.38 -13.07 -19.93
C TRP A 204 -3.22 -14.02 -20.20
N LEU A 205 -3.11 -15.15 -19.49
CA LEU A 205 -1.97 -16.06 -19.58
C LEU A 205 -1.86 -16.76 -20.95
N ASP A 206 -3.00 -17.16 -21.51
CA ASP A 206 -3.03 -18.01 -22.71
C ASP A 206 -3.00 -17.19 -24.01
N VAL A 207 -3.55 -15.97 -24.00
CA VAL A 207 -3.74 -15.18 -25.22
C VAL A 207 -2.94 -13.88 -25.21
N ALA A 208 -3.08 -13.05 -24.17
CA ALA A 208 -2.57 -11.68 -24.20
C ALA A 208 -1.12 -11.53 -23.70
N ARG A 209 -0.74 -12.24 -22.63
CA ARG A 209 0.62 -12.22 -22.06
C ARG A 209 1.67 -12.65 -23.07
N PRO A 210 1.50 -13.74 -23.86
CA PRO A 210 2.49 -14.17 -24.84
C PRO A 210 2.85 -13.08 -25.86
N ARG A 211 1.89 -12.20 -26.22
CA ARG A 211 2.11 -11.06 -27.14
C ARG A 211 3.03 -9.97 -26.57
N LEU A 212 3.26 -9.96 -25.26
CA LEU A 212 4.11 -8.99 -24.56
C LEU A 212 5.42 -9.60 -24.06
N VAL A 213 5.59 -10.92 -24.15
CA VAL A 213 6.84 -11.62 -23.81
C VAL A 213 7.91 -11.30 -24.86
N ARG A 214 9.12 -11.03 -24.37
CA ARG A 214 10.35 -10.73 -25.11
C ARG A 214 11.53 -11.40 -24.44
N ASP A 215 12.68 -11.46 -25.10
CA ASP A 215 13.93 -11.91 -24.49
C ASP A 215 14.22 -11.13 -23.19
N GLY A 216 14.53 -11.86 -22.12
CA GLY A 216 14.76 -11.29 -20.79
C GLY A 216 13.50 -10.90 -20.00
N THR A 217 12.30 -11.23 -20.49
CA THR A 217 11.05 -11.02 -19.74
C THR A 217 11.08 -11.83 -18.44
N PRO A 218 10.84 -11.20 -17.28
CA PRO A 218 10.81 -11.92 -16.00
C PRO A 218 9.60 -12.86 -15.91
N PRO A 219 9.59 -13.82 -14.96
CA PRO A 219 8.44 -14.71 -14.72
C PRO A 219 7.20 -14.00 -14.14
N ALA A 220 7.19 -12.67 -14.13
CA ALA A 220 6.11 -11.85 -13.59
C ALA A 220 4.74 -12.24 -14.17
N LEU A 221 3.75 -12.36 -13.29
CA LEU A 221 2.37 -12.66 -13.65
C LEU A 221 1.83 -11.59 -14.58
N LEU A 222 1.99 -10.31 -14.21
CA LEU A 222 1.50 -9.15 -14.96
C LEU A 222 2.67 -8.37 -15.56
N LEU A 223 2.59 -8.13 -16.87
CA LEU A 223 3.61 -7.41 -17.64
C LEU A 223 3.15 -6.00 -18.02
N GLY A 224 4.08 -5.05 -18.07
CA GLY A 224 3.91 -3.80 -18.78
C GLY A 224 3.98 -3.99 -20.29
N ARG A 225 3.57 -2.98 -21.06
CA ARG A 225 3.59 -2.99 -22.54
C ARG A 225 4.96 -3.30 -23.15
N ARG A 226 6.05 -3.10 -22.41
CA ARG A 226 7.44 -3.38 -22.83
C ARG A 226 7.97 -4.75 -22.41
N GLY A 227 7.15 -5.62 -21.81
CA GLY A 227 7.55 -6.96 -21.35
C GLY A 227 8.20 -7.01 -19.97
N GLY A 228 8.44 -5.87 -19.31
CA GLY A 228 8.87 -5.84 -17.89
C GLY A 228 7.71 -6.08 -16.93
N ARG A 229 8.00 -6.35 -15.65
CA ARG A 229 6.98 -6.42 -14.57
C ARG A 229 6.17 -5.12 -14.51
N VAL A 230 4.86 -5.22 -14.36
CA VAL A 230 3.97 -4.05 -14.18
C VAL A 230 4.30 -3.31 -12.88
N ASP A 231 4.25 -1.99 -12.89
CA ASP A 231 4.47 -1.18 -11.69
C ASP A 231 3.17 -0.85 -10.95
N GLN A 232 3.28 -0.53 -9.65
CA GLN A 232 2.11 -0.22 -8.82
C GLN A 232 1.37 1.04 -9.27
N ARG A 233 2.06 2.00 -9.89
CA ARG A 233 1.45 3.24 -10.35
C ARG A 233 0.56 2.95 -11.57
N GLN A 234 1.01 2.10 -12.49
CA GLN A 234 0.22 1.64 -13.63
C GLN A 234 -1.10 1.00 -13.18
N LEU A 235 -1.06 0.02 -12.28
CA LEU A 235 -2.30 -0.62 -11.81
C LEU A 235 -3.20 0.34 -11.01
N ARG A 236 -2.63 1.31 -10.30
CA ARG A 236 -3.44 2.37 -9.65
C ARG A 236 -4.16 3.22 -10.69
N THR A 237 -3.45 3.69 -11.71
CA THR A 237 -4.03 4.47 -12.80
C THR A 237 -5.16 3.70 -13.49
N VAL A 238 -4.96 2.41 -13.76
CA VAL A 238 -6.02 1.55 -14.33
C VAL A 238 -7.29 1.55 -13.49
N VAL A 239 -7.18 1.40 -12.16
CA VAL A 239 -8.36 1.42 -11.28
C VAL A 239 -9.05 2.78 -11.30
N HIS A 240 -8.28 3.88 -11.26
CA HIS A 240 -8.82 5.24 -11.35
C HIS A 240 -9.54 5.49 -12.69
N ASP A 241 -8.92 5.11 -13.81
CA ASP A 241 -9.48 5.29 -15.16
C ASP A 241 -10.78 4.50 -15.33
N LEU A 242 -10.82 3.26 -14.83
CA LEU A 242 -12.02 2.42 -14.88
C LEU A 242 -13.14 2.99 -14.00
N ALA A 243 -12.84 3.45 -12.78
CA ALA A 243 -13.82 4.08 -11.90
C ALA A 243 -14.43 5.33 -12.54
N ALA A 244 -13.59 6.18 -13.14
CA ALA A 244 -14.03 7.36 -13.88
C ALA A 244 -14.93 6.98 -15.07
N ALA A 245 -14.57 5.95 -15.83
CA ALA A 245 -15.34 5.49 -17.00
C ALA A 245 -16.76 5.02 -16.65
N VAL A 246 -16.99 4.51 -15.44
CA VAL A 246 -18.32 4.04 -14.99
C VAL A 246 -19.04 5.00 -14.04
N GLY A 247 -18.50 6.21 -13.86
CA GLY A 247 -19.08 7.23 -12.99
C GLY A 247 -19.17 6.77 -11.52
N VAL A 248 -18.21 5.97 -11.07
CA VAL A 248 -18.08 5.57 -9.66
C VAL A 248 -17.11 6.54 -8.97
N GLU A 249 -17.30 6.77 -7.67
CA GLU A 249 -16.39 7.60 -6.86
C GLU A 249 -14.93 7.17 -7.09
N ASP A 250 -14.03 8.15 -7.13
CA ASP A 250 -12.61 7.89 -7.39
C ASP A 250 -12.03 6.96 -6.32
N ILE A 251 -11.67 5.74 -6.73
CA ILE A 251 -11.17 4.71 -5.84
C ILE A 251 -9.75 4.31 -6.20
N ALA A 252 -8.91 4.20 -5.17
CA ALA A 252 -7.60 3.57 -5.26
C ALA A 252 -7.71 2.05 -4.97
N PRO A 253 -6.72 1.21 -5.34
CA PRO A 253 -6.71 -0.23 -5.03
C PRO A 253 -6.93 -0.58 -3.55
N HIS A 254 -6.63 0.34 -2.63
CA HIS A 254 -6.91 0.15 -1.21
C HIS A 254 -8.40 0.11 -0.89
N ALA A 255 -9.22 0.90 -1.60
CA ALA A 255 -10.68 0.90 -1.46
C ALA A 255 -11.29 -0.40 -1.98
N LEU A 256 -10.79 -0.94 -3.11
CA LEU A 256 -11.21 -2.26 -3.62
C LEU A 256 -10.92 -3.37 -2.60
N ARG A 257 -9.73 -3.35 -1.99
CA ARG A 257 -9.37 -4.31 -0.95
C ARG A 257 -10.25 -4.19 0.29
N HIS A 258 -10.56 -2.97 0.72
CA HIS A 258 -11.45 -2.77 1.86
C HIS A 258 -12.87 -3.23 1.53
N THR A 259 -13.34 -2.96 0.32
CA THR A 259 -14.63 -3.42 -0.19
C THR A 259 -14.72 -4.95 -0.21
N ALA A 260 -13.68 -5.64 -0.71
CA ALA A 260 -13.61 -7.10 -0.67
C ALA A 260 -13.67 -7.65 0.75
N ALA A 261 -12.99 -7.00 1.70
CA ALA A 261 -13.04 -7.37 3.11
C ALA A 261 -14.45 -7.24 3.70
N THR A 262 -15.11 -6.12 3.44
CA THR A 262 -16.47 -5.85 3.94
C THR A 262 -17.48 -6.81 3.32
N HIS A 263 -17.43 -7.03 2.01
CA HIS A 263 -18.34 -7.97 1.35
C HIS A 263 -18.16 -9.42 1.83
N LEU A 264 -16.93 -9.86 2.14
CA LEU A 264 -16.71 -11.16 2.77
C LEU A 264 -17.38 -11.25 4.15
N LEU A 265 -17.30 -10.20 4.97
CA LEU A 265 -17.95 -10.18 6.28
C LEU A 265 -19.48 -10.15 6.16
N GLU A 266 -20.02 -9.31 5.28
CA GLU A 266 -21.46 -9.18 5.02
C GLU A 266 -22.04 -10.48 4.43
N GLY A 267 -21.29 -11.19 3.59
CA GLY A 267 -21.66 -12.50 3.07
C GLY A 267 -21.51 -13.65 4.07
N GLY A 268 -21.14 -13.37 5.32
CA GLY A 268 -21.11 -14.36 6.40
C GLY A 268 -19.78 -15.08 6.61
N SER A 269 -18.67 -14.61 6.02
CA SER A 269 -17.34 -15.11 6.42
C SER A 269 -17.02 -14.68 7.84
N ASP A 270 -16.42 -15.59 8.61
CA ASP A 270 -15.93 -15.24 9.93
C ASP A 270 -14.77 -14.23 9.84
N LEU A 271 -14.71 -13.32 10.82
CA LEU A 271 -13.74 -12.23 10.87
C LEU A 271 -12.28 -12.71 10.76
N ARG A 272 -11.99 -13.92 11.25
CA ARG A 272 -10.65 -14.48 11.25
C ARG A 272 -10.24 -14.96 9.87
N SER A 273 -11.12 -15.65 9.15
CA SER A 273 -10.92 -16.02 7.74
C SER A 273 -10.65 -14.79 6.88
N VAL A 274 -11.38 -13.69 7.10
CA VAL A 274 -11.16 -12.40 6.41
C VAL A 274 -9.80 -11.79 6.78
N GLN A 275 -9.42 -11.79 8.06
CA GLN A 275 -8.11 -11.28 8.50
C GLN A 275 -6.93 -12.08 7.92
N GLU A 276 -7.09 -13.39 7.76
CA GLU A 276 -6.08 -14.29 7.17
C GLU A 276 -5.96 -14.07 5.65
N ILE A 277 -7.07 -13.96 4.92
CA ILE A 277 -7.09 -13.58 3.48
C ILE A 277 -6.37 -12.24 3.27
N LEU A 278 -6.61 -11.27 4.15
CA LEU A 278 -6.01 -9.94 4.06
C LEU A 278 -4.56 -9.90 4.57
N GLY A 279 -4.11 -10.85 5.41
CA GLY A 279 -2.75 -10.86 5.93
C GLY A 279 -2.47 -9.70 6.90
N HIS A 280 -3.35 -9.49 7.89
CA HIS A 280 -3.09 -8.59 9.01
C HIS A 280 -2.24 -9.30 10.08
N SER A 281 -1.01 -8.83 10.31
CA SER A 281 -0.01 -9.51 11.14
C SER A 281 -0.05 -9.18 12.64
N SER A 282 -1.07 -8.47 13.15
CA SER A 282 -1.17 -8.17 14.59
C SER A 282 -2.40 -8.82 15.22
N LEU A 283 -2.21 -10.04 15.73
CA LEU A 283 -2.99 -10.57 16.84
C LEU A 283 -2.16 -10.26 18.10
N ALA A 284 -2.50 -9.19 18.80
CA ALA A 284 -2.23 -9.21 20.23
C ALA A 284 -3.09 -10.35 20.79
N THR A 285 -2.41 -11.33 21.39
CA THR A 285 -2.95 -12.37 22.28
C THR A 285 -3.31 -13.72 21.61
N THR A 286 -2.26 -14.55 21.53
CA THR A 286 -2.21 -15.96 22.00
C THR A 286 -2.49 -17.10 21.01
N GLN A 287 -1.39 -17.57 20.39
CA GLN A 287 -0.88 -18.95 20.44
C GLN A 287 -1.90 -20.09 20.52
N ARG A 288 -2.80 -20.26 19.55
CA ARG A 288 -3.58 -21.50 19.52
C ARG A 288 -3.87 -22.17 18.18
N TYR A 289 -3.59 -21.59 17.01
CA TYR A 289 -3.92 -22.30 15.76
C TYR A 289 -2.94 -21.97 14.62
N THR A 290 -1.93 -22.84 14.45
CA THR A 290 -0.82 -22.71 13.50
C THR A 290 -1.05 -23.40 12.14
N HIS A 291 -2.25 -23.90 11.84
CA HIS A 291 -2.57 -24.44 10.52
C HIS A 291 -4.01 -24.15 10.15
N VAL A 292 -4.23 -23.12 9.33
CA VAL A 292 -5.49 -22.96 8.60
C VAL A 292 -5.23 -23.43 7.17
N SER A 293 -5.98 -24.43 6.71
CA SER A 293 -5.79 -25.01 5.38
C SER A 293 -6.36 -24.08 4.30
N ALA A 294 -5.73 -24.07 3.12
CA ALA A 294 -6.23 -23.34 1.95
C ALA A 294 -7.68 -23.73 1.57
N GLU A 295 -8.11 -24.94 1.94
CA GLU A 295 -9.48 -25.42 1.78
C GLU A 295 -10.49 -24.67 2.64
N ARG A 296 -10.17 -24.39 3.91
CA ARG A 296 -11.04 -23.60 4.77
C ARG A 296 -11.22 -22.17 4.25
N LEU A 297 -10.14 -21.54 3.78
CA LEU A 297 -10.20 -20.21 3.17
C LEU A 297 -11.05 -20.21 1.89
N ARG A 298 -10.91 -21.23 1.03
CA ARG A 298 -11.75 -21.41 -0.17
C ARG A 298 -13.23 -21.60 0.17
N SER A 299 -13.56 -22.32 1.24
CA SER A 299 -14.95 -22.53 1.66
C SER A 299 -15.58 -21.27 2.23
N ALA A 300 -14.86 -20.51 3.07
CA ALA A 300 -15.31 -19.21 3.55
C ALA A 300 -15.53 -18.22 2.40
N TYR A 301 -14.59 -18.17 1.45
CA TYR A 301 -14.72 -17.35 0.25
C TYR A 301 -15.95 -17.71 -0.59
N ARG A 302 -16.17 -19.01 -0.85
CA ARG A 302 -17.30 -19.50 -1.63
C ARG A 302 -18.65 -19.17 -1.00
N LEU A 303 -18.72 -19.14 0.33
CA LEU A 303 -19.95 -18.83 1.04
C LEU A 303 -20.33 -17.35 0.92
N ALA A 304 -19.35 -16.46 0.88
CA ALA A 304 -19.56 -15.06 1.22
C ALA A 304 -19.13 -14.03 0.17
N HIS A 305 -18.21 -14.36 -0.74
CA HIS A 305 -17.73 -13.37 -1.70
C HIS A 305 -18.69 -13.22 -2.88
N PRO A 306 -19.08 -11.99 -3.29
CA PRO A 306 -20.01 -11.77 -4.43
C PRO A 306 -19.55 -12.32 -5.78
N ARG A 307 -18.28 -12.69 -5.90
CA ARG A 307 -17.64 -13.22 -7.13
C ARG A 307 -17.14 -14.67 -6.98
N ALA A 308 -17.56 -15.42 -5.95
CA ALA A 308 -17.16 -16.80 -5.66
C ALA A 308 -17.16 -17.77 -6.86
#